data_AF-A0A7S4I383-F1
#
_entry.id   AF-A0A7S4I383-F1
#
_cell.length_a   1.000
_cell.length_b   1.000
_cell.length_c   1.000
_cell.angle_alpha   90.00
_cell.angle_beta   90.00
_cell.angle_gamma   90.00
#
_symmetry.space_group_name_H-M   'P 1'
#
loop_
_entity.id
_entity.type
_entity.pdbx_description
1 polymer ?
#
loop_
_entity_poly.entity_id
_entity_poly.type
_entity_poly.pdbx_seq_one_letter_code
_entity_poly.pdbx_strand_id
1 'polypeptide(L)'
;MLGAEEIVLTDLPYTLPLMKENVDNNAESISAAGCHRMDCLPCDWRAFPPMDDLFSSNRPANGVSDQHLGPDVVLVADCVWLEELVPPLLSAIKHVMEGSPANLVVYISYQRRGKAAHELFWKGIQSLFRSVKEVDINPLGISISDVLYLFECVA
;
A
#
# COMPACT_ATOMS: atom_id res chain seq x y z
N MET A 1 3.70 2.43 -14.36
CA MET A 1 3.72 1.29 -13.41
C MET A 1 5.06 1.15 -12.67
N LEU A 2 5.93 2.18 -12.61
CA LEU A 2 7.21 2.16 -11.85
C LEU A 2 8.09 0.89 -11.98
N GLY A 3 7.93 0.09 -13.04
CA GLY A 3 8.62 -1.19 -13.23
C GLY A 3 8.07 -2.37 -12.41
N ALA A 4 6.91 -2.23 -11.74
CA ALA A 4 6.28 -3.33 -11.03
C ALA A 4 5.69 -4.36 -12.01
N GLU A 5 6.07 -5.62 -11.82
CA GLU A 5 5.61 -6.75 -12.64
C GLU A 5 4.22 -7.24 -12.21
N GLU A 6 3.96 -7.24 -10.91
CA GLU A 6 2.69 -7.65 -10.30
C GLU A 6 2.16 -6.56 -9.36
N ILE A 7 0.87 -6.24 -9.48
CA ILE A 7 0.19 -5.23 -8.66
C ILE A 7 -1.11 -5.80 -8.12
N VAL A 8 -1.36 -5.57 -6.82
CA VAL A 8 -2.66 -5.82 -6.19
C VAL A 8 -3.20 -4.48 -5.71
N LEU A 9 -4.30 -4.04 -6.32
CA LEU A 9 -5.05 -2.86 -5.92
C LEU A 9 -6.17 -3.30 -4.98
N THR A 10 -6.29 -2.64 -3.83
CA THR A 10 -7.28 -3.04 -2.82
C THR A 10 -8.07 -1.86 -2.29
N ASP A 11 -9.37 -2.08 -2.07
CA ASP A 11 -10.28 -1.12 -1.47
C ASP A 11 -11.59 -1.84 -1.07
N LEU A 12 -12.59 -1.11 -0.57
CA LEU A 12 -13.88 -1.67 -0.18
C LEU A 12 -14.66 -2.20 -1.40
N PRO A 13 -15.52 -3.23 -1.24
CA PRO A 13 -16.18 -3.90 -2.36
C PRO A 13 -16.94 -2.99 -3.34
N TYR A 14 -17.47 -1.87 -2.85
CA TYR A 14 -18.25 -0.94 -3.67
C TYR A 14 -17.40 -0.11 -4.64
N THR A 15 -16.07 0.00 -4.45
CA THR A 15 -15.19 0.74 -5.37
C THR A 15 -14.60 -0.13 -6.47
N LEU A 16 -14.62 -1.47 -6.29
CA LEU A 16 -14.01 -2.42 -7.22
C LEU A 16 -14.51 -2.32 -8.67
N PRO A 17 -15.80 -2.07 -8.97
CA PRO A 17 -16.25 -1.95 -10.36
C PRO A 17 -15.53 -0.80 -11.10
N LEU A 18 -15.44 0.38 -10.47
CA LEU A 18 -14.76 1.54 -11.05
C LEU A 18 -13.25 1.32 -11.14
N MET A 19 -12.66 0.68 -10.13
CA MET A 19 -11.24 0.35 -10.12
C MET A 19 -10.89 -0.60 -11.28
N LYS A 20 -11.70 -1.65 -11.51
CA LYS A 20 -11.53 -2.58 -12.63
C LYS A 20 -11.69 -1.89 -13.98
N GLU A 21 -12.69 -1.03 -14.13
CA GLU A 21 -12.85 -0.23 -15.34
C GLU A 21 -11.61 0.64 -15.63
N ASN A 22 -11.02 1.25 -14.60
CA ASN A 22 -9.79 2.02 -14.75
C ASN A 22 -8.59 1.14 -15.16
N VAL A 23 -8.48 -0.07 -14.61
CA VAL A 23 -7.44 -1.03 -15.02
C VAL A 23 -7.63 -1.43 -16.50
N ASP A 24 -8.85 -1.78 -16.89
CA ASP A 24 -9.18 -2.20 -18.25
C ASP A 24 -8.89 -1.08 -19.26
N ASN A 25 -9.28 0.16 -18.95
CA ASN A 25 -9.02 1.34 -19.78
C ASN A 25 -7.52 1.66 -19.94
N ASN A 26 -6.67 1.14 -19.05
CA ASN A 26 -5.23 1.36 -19.08
C ASN A 26 -4.42 0.09 -19.43
N ALA A 27 -5.09 -1.00 -19.84
CA ALA A 27 -4.47 -2.31 -20.05
C ALA A 27 -3.26 -2.28 -21.01
N GLU A 28 -3.34 -1.49 -22.09
CA GLU A 28 -2.23 -1.32 -23.04
C GLU A 28 -1.02 -0.65 -22.37
N SER A 29 -1.25 0.43 -21.61
CA SER A 29 -0.19 1.14 -20.89
C SER A 29 0.43 0.30 -19.77
N ILE A 30 -0.40 -0.53 -19.12
CA ILE A 30 -0.01 -1.50 -18.09
C ILE A 30 0.96 -2.53 -18.68
N SER A 31 0.55 -3.16 -19.79
CA SER A 31 1.35 -4.16 -20.50
C SER A 31 2.64 -3.56 -21.07
N ALA A 32 2.56 -2.38 -21.70
CA ALA A 32 3.73 -1.67 -22.22
C ALA A 32 4.75 -1.29 -21.13
N ALA A 33 4.31 -1.15 -19.88
CA ALA A 33 5.17 -0.89 -18.73
C ALA A 33 5.77 -2.16 -18.10
N GLY A 34 5.52 -3.34 -18.68
CA GLY A 34 6.06 -4.62 -18.21
C GLY A 34 5.30 -5.26 -17.05
N CYS A 35 4.11 -4.75 -16.71
CA CYS A 35 3.27 -5.37 -15.70
C CYS A 35 2.42 -6.48 -16.34
N HIS A 36 2.65 -7.72 -15.95
CA HIS A 36 1.90 -8.88 -16.45
C HIS A 36 0.69 -9.24 -15.59
N ARG A 37 0.57 -8.66 -14.39
CA ARG A 37 -0.54 -8.94 -13.48
C ARG A 37 -0.97 -7.69 -12.71
N MET A 38 -2.25 -7.34 -12.81
CA MET A 38 -2.87 -6.29 -12.01
C MET A 38 -4.25 -6.75 -11.54
N ASP A 39 -4.38 -7.06 -10.25
CA ASP A 39 -5.63 -7.54 -9.66
C ASP A 39 -6.30 -6.44 -8.82
N CYS A 40 -7.63 -6.40 -8.85
CA CYS A 40 -8.45 -5.53 -7.99
C CYS A 40 -9.22 -6.39 -6.99
N LEU A 41 -8.85 -6.34 -5.71
CA LEU A 41 -9.36 -7.22 -4.65
C LEU A 41 -10.00 -6.43 -3.50
N PRO A 42 -11.05 -6.98 -2.85
CA PRO A 42 -11.64 -6.33 -1.68
C PRO A 42 -10.68 -6.36 -0.48
N CYS A 43 -10.57 -5.25 0.24
CA CYS A 43 -9.87 -5.18 1.52
C CYS A 43 -10.56 -4.18 2.44
N ASP A 44 -11.09 -4.66 3.56
CA ASP A 44 -11.53 -3.82 4.68
C ASP A 44 -10.48 -3.88 5.79
N TRP A 45 -9.86 -2.75 6.14
CA TRP A 45 -8.84 -2.73 7.20
C TRP A 45 -9.38 -3.16 8.57
N ARG A 46 -10.70 -3.07 8.81
CA ARG A 46 -11.32 -3.54 10.06
C ARG A 46 -11.41 -5.07 10.12
N ALA A 47 -11.36 -5.74 8.97
CA ALA A 47 -11.42 -7.18 8.81
C ALA A 47 -10.45 -7.57 7.71
N PHE A 48 -9.15 -7.33 7.94
CA PHE A 48 -8.12 -7.50 6.93
C PHE A 48 -8.11 -8.95 6.41
N PRO A 49 -8.16 -9.17 5.09
CA PRO A 49 -8.22 -10.50 4.52
C PRO A 49 -6.90 -11.27 4.74
N PRO A 50 -6.93 -12.61 4.79
CA PRO A 50 -5.71 -13.42 4.80
C PRO A 50 -4.76 -13.05 3.65
N MET A 51 -3.45 -13.10 3.90
CA MET A 51 -2.44 -12.82 2.87
C MET A 51 -2.59 -13.70 1.63
N ASP A 52 -3.01 -14.96 1.80
CA ASP A 52 -3.25 -15.87 0.69
C ASP A 52 -4.35 -15.38 -0.26
N ASP A 53 -5.40 -14.77 0.29
CA ASP A 53 -6.53 -14.25 -0.50
C ASP A 53 -6.11 -13.06 -1.36
N LEU A 54 -5.06 -12.33 -0.95
CA LEU A 54 -4.53 -11.18 -1.69
C LEU A 54 -3.42 -11.54 -2.68
N PHE A 55 -2.55 -12.49 -2.33
CA PHE A 55 -1.28 -12.68 -3.04
C PHE A 55 -1.05 -14.10 -3.62
N SER A 56 -1.87 -15.10 -3.30
CA SER A 56 -1.60 -16.50 -3.68
C SER A 56 -2.15 -16.92 -5.05
N SER A 57 -2.88 -16.06 -5.76
CA SER A 57 -3.78 -16.49 -6.83
C SER A 57 -3.14 -17.16 -8.06
N ASN A 58 -1.80 -17.22 -8.24
CA ASN A 58 -1.19 -17.88 -9.42
C ASN A 58 0.25 -18.40 -9.23
N ARG A 59 0.68 -18.78 -8.01
CA ARG A 59 2.02 -19.41 -7.87
C ARG A 59 2.03 -20.79 -8.55
N PRO A 60 2.97 -21.10 -9.46
CA PRO A 60 3.08 -22.42 -10.05
C PRO A 60 3.30 -23.46 -8.94
N ALA A 61 2.53 -24.55 -8.98
CA ALA A 61 2.53 -25.64 -7.98
C ALA A 61 3.89 -26.35 -7.80
N ASN A 62 4.92 -25.95 -8.53
CA ASN A 62 6.25 -26.55 -8.51
C ASN A 62 7.16 -25.88 -7.46
N GLY A 63 6.81 -26.08 -6.20
CA GLY A 63 7.76 -26.46 -5.15
C GLY A 63 8.99 -25.58 -4.87
N VAL A 64 8.81 -24.31 -4.51
CA VAL A 64 9.78 -23.62 -3.63
C VAL A 64 9.05 -23.18 -2.37
N SER A 65 9.19 -23.97 -1.32
CA SER A 65 8.43 -23.94 -0.07
C SER A 65 8.88 -22.89 0.95
N ASP A 66 9.41 -21.74 0.51
CA ASP A 66 10.04 -20.77 1.44
C ASP A 66 9.88 -19.29 1.06
N GLN A 67 9.04 -18.95 0.09
CA GLN A 67 8.95 -17.56 -0.39
C GLN A 67 7.79 -16.83 0.29
N HIS A 68 8.13 -15.77 1.06
CA HIS A 68 7.19 -14.76 1.56
C HIS A 68 6.08 -14.48 0.55
N LEU A 69 4.82 -14.48 1.00
CA LEU A 69 3.65 -14.28 0.14
C LEU A 69 3.36 -12.81 -0.13
N GLY A 70 3.80 -11.92 0.76
CA GLY A 70 3.52 -10.50 0.67
C GLY A 70 4.38 -9.74 -0.34
N PRO A 71 4.01 -8.48 -0.60
CA PRO A 71 4.65 -7.63 -1.60
C PRO A 71 6.03 -7.13 -1.16
N ASP A 72 6.85 -6.71 -2.12
CA ASP A 72 8.10 -5.98 -1.86
C ASP A 72 7.87 -4.51 -1.50
N VAL A 73 6.76 -3.94 -1.98
CA VAL A 73 6.39 -2.53 -1.79
C VAL A 73 4.90 -2.41 -1.47
N VAL A 74 4.57 -1.61 -0.47
CA VAL A 74 3.19 -1.20 -0.17
C VAL A 74 3.04 0.30 -0.39
N LEU A 75 1.96 0.70 -1.06
CA LEU A 75 1.61 2.10 -1.28
C LEU A 75 0.32 2.42 -0.52
N VAL A 76 0.38 3.48 0.30
CA VAL A 76 -0.78 4.02 1.03
C VAL A 76 -0.94 5.47 0.63
N ALA A 77 -2.04 5.79 -0.08
CA ALA A 77 -2.27 7.12 -0.66
C ALA A 77 -3.59 7.72 -0.16
N ASP A 78 -3.48 8.86 0.53
CA ASP A 78 -4.57 9.64 1.15
C ASP A 78 -5.52 8.83 2.06
N CYS A 79 -4.98 7.82 2.74
CA CYS A 79 -5.76 6.96 3.66
C CYS A 79 -5.89 7.51 5.09
N VAL A 80 -5.21 8.61 5.43
CA VAL A 80 -5.15 9.17 6.79
C VAL A 80 -6.04 10.40 6.90
N TRP A 81 -7.34 10.19 7.10
CA TRP A 81 -8.32 11.29 7.14
C TRP A 81 -9.40 11.13 8.23
N LEU A 82 -9.72 9.90 8.67
CA LEU A 82 -10.56 9.63 9.84
C LEU A 82 -9.75 9.01 10.97
N GLU A 83 -9.86 9.59 12.17
CA GLU A 83 -9.15 9.11 13.36
C GLU A 83 -9.49 7.66 13.70
N GLU A 84 -10.78 7.28 13.64
CA GLU A 84 -11.26 5.91 13.92
C GLU A 84 -10.74 4.85 12.95
N LEU A 85 -10.26 5.25 11.76
CA LEU A 85 -9.68 4.35 10.76
C LEU A 85 -8.16 4.19 10.91
N VAL A 86 -7.51 5.04 11.71
CA VAL A 86 -6.06 4.95 11.92
C VAL A 86 -5.65 3.62 12.55
N PRO A 87 -6.27 3.14 13.65
CA PRO A 87 -5.86 1.86 14.23
C PRO A 87 -6.08 0.65 13.29
N PRO A 88 -7.23 0.51 12.60
CA PRO A 88 -7.39 -0.53 11.57
C PRO A 88 -6.34 -0.46 10.46
N LEU A 89 -6.02 0.74 9.94
CA LEU A 89 -4.99 0.91 8.92
C LEU A 89 -3.62 0.46 9.40
N LEU A 90 -3.21 0.86 10.62
CA LEU A 90 -1.94 0.43 11.20
C LEU A 90 -1.88 -1.09 11.41
N SER A 91 -3.01 -1.70 11.82
CA SER A 91 -3.13 -3.16 11.96
C SER A 91 -3.01 -3.88 10.61
N ALA A 92 -3.63 -3.32 9.56
CA ALA A 92 -3.53 -3.85 8.20
C ALA A 92 -2.08 -3.81 7.69
N ILE A 93 -1.40 -2.66 7.84
CA ILE A 93 0.02 -2.50 7.47
C ILE A 93 0.87 -3.51 8.22
N LYS A 94 0.66 -3.67 9.54
CA LYS A 94 1.38 -4.67 10.35
C LYS A 94 1.17 -6.09 9.84
N HIS A 95 -0.07 -6.47 9.51
CA HIS A 95 -0.36 -7.80 8.99
C HIS A 95 0.35 -8.07 7.65
N VAL A 96 0.37 -7.07 6.76
CA VAL A 96 1.14 -7.17 5.51
C VAL A 96 2.63 -7.32 5.81
N MET A 97 3.20 -6.52 6.73
CA MET A 97 4.61 -6.64 7.12
C MET A 97 4.97 -8.04 7.64
N GLU A 98 4.13 -8.64 8.47
CA GLU A 98 4.33 -9.99 9.02
C GLU A 98 4.31 -11.08 7.93
N GLY A 99 3.55 -10.87 6.85
CA GLY A 99 3.46 -11.80 5.71
C GLY A 99 4.43 -11.51 4.55
N SER A 100 5.23 -10.44 4.63
CA SER A 100 6.09 -9.95 3.54
C SER A 100 7.57 -10.23 3.79
N PRO A 101 8.44 -10.06 2.77
CA PRO A 101 9.89 -10.10 2.94
C PRO A 101 10.41 -9.08 3.95
N ALA A 102 11.57 -9.38 4.56
CA ALA A 102 12.24 -8.48 5.52
C ALA A 102 12.67 -7.14 4.91
N ASN A 103 12.77 -7.05 3.59
CA ASN A 103 13.12 -5.82 2.85
C ASN A 103 11.89 -5.07 2.31
N LEU A 104 10.68 -5.38 2.79
CA LEU A 104 9.47 -4.62 2.47
C LEU A 104 9.68 -3.12 2.73
N VAL A 105 9.28 -2.30 1.76
CA VAL A 105 9.21 -0.84 1.91
C VAL A 105 7.75 -0.39 1.82
N VAL A 106 7.32 0.42 2.78
CA VAL A 106 5.98 1.01 2.80
C VAL A 106 6.09 2.51 2.51
N TYR A 107 5.50 2.97 1.41
CA TYR A 107 5.36 4.39 1.12
C TYR A 107 3.99 4.88 1.52
N ILE A 108 3.95 5.96 2.28
CA ILE A 108 2.71 6.52 2.83
C ILE A 108 2.66 8.00 2.48
N SER A 109 1.64 8.40 1.72
CA SER A 109 1.38 9.78 1.39
C SER A 109 -0.02 10.19 1.82
N TYR A 110 -0.19 11.39 2.37
CA TYR A 110 -1.51 11.93 2.69
C TYR A 110 -1.48 13.43 2.90
N GLN A 111 -2.64 14.07 2.75
CA GLN A 111 -2.85 15.45 3.17
C GLN A 111 -3.42 15.49 4.59
N ARG A 112 -2.80 16.27 5.49
CA ARG A 112 -3.29 16.46 6.86
C ARG A 112 -4.59 17.26 6.86
N ARG A 113 -5.70 16.57 7.13
CA ARG A 113 -7.06 17.15 7.26
C ARG A 113 -7.49 17.41 8.71
N GLY A 114 -6.77 16.85 9.69
CA GLY A 114 -7.07 17.01 11.10
C GLY A 114 -5.89 16.63 11.98
N LYS A 115 -5.78 17.31 13.14
CA LYS A 115 -4.68 17.10 14.08
C LYS A 115 -4.70 15.71 14.72
N ALA A 116 -5.88 15.24 15.15
CA ALA A 116 -6.00 14.00 15.90
C ALA A 116 -5.63 12.75 15.06
N ALA A 117 -6.18 12.61 13.86
CA ALA A 117 -5.82 11.53 12.94
C ALA A 117 -4.32 11.53 12.60
N HIS A 118 -3.75 12.71 12.32
CA HIS A 118 -2.32 12.84 12.03
C HIS A 118 -1.44 12.45 13.23
N GLU A 119 -1.72 12.96 14.43
CA GLU A 119 -0.91 12.65 15.61
C GLU A 119 -1.01 11.17 16.01
N LEU A 120 -2.20 10.58 15.90
CA LEU A 120 -2.41 9.16 16.17
C LEU A 120 -1.65 8.30 15.15
N PHE A 121 -1.74 8.64 13.87
CA PHE A 121 -1.07 7.92 12.81
C PHE A 121 0.45 8.05 12.92
N TRP A 122 0.96 9.27 13.15
CA TRP A 122 2.38 9.57 13.30
C TRP A 122 3.01 8.74 14.43
N LYS A 123 2.38 8.74 15.62
CA LYS A 123 2.83 7.90 16.74
C LYS A 123 2.79 6.41 16.39
N GLY A 124 1.75 5.99 15.67
CA GLY A 124 1.56 4.61 15.23
C GLY A 124 2.69 4.13 14.33
N ILE A 125 3.02 4.86 13.27
CA ILE A 125 4.08 4.45 12.33
C ILE A 125 5.47 4.50 12.97
N GLN A 126 5.74 5.46 13.87
CA GLN A 126 7.00 5.51 14.61
C GLN A 126 7.21 4.31 15.54
N SER A 127 6.12 3.73 16.05
CA SER A 127 6.17 2.53 16.88
C SER A 127 6.17 1.24 16.06
N LEU A 128 5.61 1.27 14.85
CA LEU A 128 5.43 0.09 14.00
C LEU A 128 6.69 -0.23 13.19
N PHE A 129 7.37 0.78 12.68
CA PHE A 129 8.50 0.63 11.77
C PHE A 129 9.84 0.85 12.46
N ARG A 130 10.87 0.13 12.02
CA ARG A 130 12.26 0.35 12.47
C ARG A 130 12.79 1.72 12.03
N SER A 131 12.40 2.17 10.84
CA SER A 131 12.79 3.45 10.27
C SER A 131 11.62 4.11 9.58
N VAL A 132 11.42 5.39 9.87
CA VAL A 132 10.44 6.27 9.21
C VAL A 132 11.19 7.51 8.73
N LYS A 133 11.21 7.73 7.43
CA LYS A 133 11.89 8.87 6.80
C LYS A 133 10.87 9.69 6.03
N GLU A 134 10.82 10.99 6.32
CA GLU A 134 10.10 11.93 5.46
C GLU A 134 10.90 12.14 4.18
N VAL A 135 10.24 11.94 3.03
CA VAL A 135 10.88 12.02 1.72
C VAL A 135 10.92 13.48 1.30
N ASP A 136 12.12 14.03 1.14
CA ASP A 136 12.30 15.36 0.58
C ASP A 136 12.01 15.35 -0.92
N ILE A 137 10.95 16.05 -1.29
CA ILE A 137 10.39 16.15 -2.64
C ILE A 137 10.72 17.50 -3.29
N ASN A 138 11.35 18.42 -2.54
CA ASN A 138 11.82 19.72 -3.07
C ASN A 138 12.84 19.59 -4.22
N PRO A 139 13.73 18.57 -4.27
CA PRO A 139 14.67 18.42 -5.38
C PRO A 139 13.99 18.24 -6.75
N LEU A 140 12.70 17.92 -6.78
CA LEU A 140 11.92 17.75 -8.01
C LEU A 140 11.32 19.06 -8.55
N GLY A 141 11.55 20.19 -7.87
CA GLY A 141 10.99 21.50 -8.25
C GLY A 141 9.48 21.61 -8.03
N ILE A 142 8.91 20.69 -7.24
CA ILE A 142 7.49 20.69 -6.90
C ILE A 142 7.34 21.53 -5.62
N SER A 143 6.46 22.53 -5.65
CA SER A 143 6.05 23.27 -4.45
C SER A 143 4.97 22.46 -3.75
N ILE A 144 5.32 21.83 -2.64
CA ILE A 144 4.36 21.10 -1.82
C ILE A 144 3.82 22.00 -0.71
N SER A 145 2.53 21.84 -0.40
CA SER A 145 1.92 22.50 0.75
C SER A 145 2.40 21.84 2.06
N ASP A 146 2.63 22.64 3.10
CA ASP A 146 3.06 22.21 4.45
C ASP A 146 2.11 21.21 5.15
N VAL A 147 1.03 20.80 4.49
CA VAL A 147 0.07 19.80 4.98
C VAL A 147 0.19 18.47 4.26
N LEU A 148 1.01 18.32 3.22
CA LEU A 148 1.22 17.05 2.54
C LEU A 148 2.44 16.35 3.13
N TYR A 149 2.26 15.08 3.47
CA TYR A 149 3.32 14.23 3.99
C TYR A 149 3.58 13.10 3.02
N LEU A 150 4.86 12.73 2.88
CA LEU A 150 5.31 11.53 2.19
C LEU A 150 6.38 10.85 3.05
N PHE A 151 6.10 9.62 3.47
CA PHE A 151 7.00 8.82 4.28
C PHE A 151 7.45 7.57 3.52
N GLU A 152 8.73 7.26 3.68
CA GLU A 152 9.33 5.96 3.38
C GLU A 152 9.54 5.24 4.73
N CYS A 153 8.89 4.09 4.87
CA CYS A 153 8.89 3.29 6.10
C CYS A 153 9.50 1.92 5.81
N VAL A 154 10.47 1.50 6.65
CA VAL A 154 11.14 0.21 6.54
C VAL A 154 10.78 -0.65 7.74
N ALA A 155 10.33 -1.87 7.47
CA ALA A 155 9.96 -2.88 8.46
C ALA A 155 11.13 -3.25 9.40
#